data_AF-A0A3A9IXU5-F1
#
_entry.id   AF-A0A3A9IXU5-F1
#
_cell.length_a   1.000
_cell.length_b   1.000
_cell.length_c   1.000
_cell.angle_alpha   90.00
_cell.angle_beta   90.00
_cell.angle_gamma   90.00
#
_symmetry.space_group_name_H-M   'P 1'
#
loop_
_entity.id
_entity.type
_entity.pdbx_description
1 polymer ?
#
loop_
_entity_poly.entity_id
_entity_poly.type
_entity_poly.pdbx_seq_one_letter_code
_entity_poly.pdbx_strand_id
1 'polypeptide(L)'
;MSLIGLVLALIAILGGNMIEGGHPSALLDLPAFLIVIGGTIGAALTQFPFSVVGSTMRRFKWLLSPLKLDLLEQAQLLETLAGNARRSGMLALEGMIDEIKDPFLKKGVQMMVDGYEKTKIHEVLENEIEFEQEDLEQTVKFYEAMGGYCPTMGIVGAVFGLIHAMGLLDAPDKLGGAIAVAFIATIYGVSAANLIFLPFGNRYKGFAHQIRHYKEMTLTGILCIVDGESQARLQVTLEPYLGGHGGQKEKG
;
A
#
# COMPACT_ATOMS: atom_id res chain seq x y z
N MET A 1 -1.71 -0.86 9.57
CA MET A 1 -0.83 -1.64 10.45
C MET A 1 -0.25 -0.71 11.49
N SER A 2 -0.92 -0.62 12.62
CA SER A 2 -0.11 -0.44 13.82
C SER A 2 0.62 -1.76 13.99
N LEU A 3 1.95 -1.75 14.03
CA LEU A 3 2.76 -2.95 14.31
C LEU A 3 2.22 -3.69 15.57
N ILE A 4 1.59 -2.92 16.46
CA ILE A 4 0.82 -3.34 17.63
C ILE A 4 -0.23 -4.41 17.30
N GLY A 5 -0.99 -4.29 16.21
CA GLY A 5 -2.05 -5.26 15.87
C GLY A 5 -1.49 -6.64 15.50
N LEU A 6 -0.40 -6.67 14.73
CA LEU A 6 0.31 -7.91 14.40
C LEU A 6 0.93 -8.53 15.65
N VAL A 7 1.59 -7.71 16.48
CA VAL A 7 2.20 -8.16 17.74
C VAL A 7 1.13 -8.71 18.70
N LEU A 8 -0.01 -8.04 18.83
CA LEU A 8 -1.12 -8.49 19.67
C LEU A 8 -1.69 -9.83 19.19
N ALA A 9 -1.89 -10.00 17.88
CA ALA A 9 -2.37 -11.25 17.31
C ALA A 9 -1.38 -12.41 17.56
N LEU A 10 -0.07 -12.15 17.38
CA LEU A 10 0.97 -13.14 17.67
C LEU A 10 1.01 -13.50 19.16
N ILE A 11 0.91 -12.52 20.06
CA ILE A 11 0.85 -12.74 21.51
C ILE A 11 -0.39 -13.56 21.88
N ALA A 12 -1.55 -13.28 21.28
CA ALA A 12 -2.77 -14.02 21.55
C ALA A 12 -2.66 -15.50 21.09
N ILE A 13 -2.11 -15.75 19.90
CA ILE A 13 -1.92 -17.12 19.38
C ILE A 13 -0.89 -17.89 20.20
N LEU A 14 0.28 -17.30 20.45
CA LEU A 14 1.35 -17.95 21.22
C LEU A 14 0.97 -18.11 22.70
N GLY A 15 0.33 -17.09 23.28
CA GLY A 15 -0.16 -17.13 24.66
C GLY A 15 -1.25 -18.18 24.85
N GLY A 16 -2.20 -18.29 23.92
CA GLY A 16 -3.20 -19.36 23.92
C GLY A 16 -2.56 -20.75 23.88
N ASN A 17 -1.59 -20.96 22.99
CA ASN A 17 -0.86 -22.22 22.90
C ASN A 17 -0.13 -22.57 24.21
N MET A 18 0.50 -21.58 24.87
CA MET A 18 1.19 -21.81 26.15
C MET A 18 0.23 -22.13 27.29
N ILE A 19 -0.97 -21.54 27.33
CA ILE A 19 -2.00 -21.83 28.34
C ILE A 19 -2.50 -23.28 28.21
N GLU A 20 -2.64 -23.77 26.98
CA GLU A 20 -2.99 -25.17 26.70
C GLU A 20 -1.83 -26.16 26.97
N GLY A 21 -0.66 -25.68 27.43
CA GLY A 21 0.51 -26.50 27.71
C GLY A 21 1.38 -26.79 26.48
N GLY A 22 1.15 -26.11 25.36
CA GLY A 22 1.97 -26.18 24.15
C GLY A 22 3.31 -25.46 24.27
N HIS A 23 4.28 -25.90 23.46
CA HIS A 23 5.58 -25.26 23.35
C HIS A 23 5.68 -24.44 22.06
N PRO A 24 6.12 -23.17 22.08
CA PRO A 24 6.27 -22.35 20.87
C PRO A 24 7.20 -22.96 19.82
N SER A 25 8.20 -23.75 20.25
CA SER A 25 9.10 -24.48 19.34
C SER A 25 8.39 -25.56 18.54
N ALA A 26 7.27 -26.11 19.03
CA ALA A 26 6.47 -27.07 18.29
C ALA A 26 5.77 -26.42 17.10
N LEU A 27 5.57 -25.10 17.11
CA LEU A 27 5.00 -24.35 16.00
C LEU A 27 6.05 -23.92 14.97
N LEU A 28 7.33 -24.28 15.12
CA LEU A 28 8.41 -23.93 14.20
C LEU A 28 8.82 -25.16 13.38
N ASP A 29 8.09 -25.40 12.29
CA ASP A 29 8.38 -26.48 11.35
C ASP A 29 8.78 -25.94 9.97
N LEU A 30 10.04 -26.16 9.60
CA LEU A 30 10.61 -25.65 8.35
C LEU A 30 9.95 -26.28 7.10
N PRO A 31 9.69 -27.61 7.03
CA PRO A 31 8.94 -28.21 5.92
C PRO A 31 7.57 -27.58 5.70
N ALA A 32 6.76 -27.45 6.75
CA ALA A 32 5.45 -26.81 6.68
C ALA A 32 5.55 -25.36 6.20
N PHE A 33 6.54 -24.61 6.70
CA PHE A 33 6.78 -23.23 6.28
C PHE A 33 7.12 -23.13 4.79
N LEU A 34 8.01 -23.99 4.30
CA LEU A 34 8.41 -24.03 2.89
C LEU A 34 7.24 -24.38 1.96
N ILE A 35 6.42 -25.37 2.33
CA ILE A 35 5.25 -25.74 1.53
C ILE A 35 4.26 -24.58 1.45
N VAL A 36 3.95 -23.96 2.59
CA VAL A 36 2.94 -22.91 2.65
C VAL A 36 3.43 -21.62 2.02
N ILE A 37 4.54 -21.06 2.49
CA ILE A 37 5.04 -19.77 2.02
C ILE A 37 5.67 -19.91 0.63
N GLY A 38 6.48 -20.95 0.40
CA GLY A 38 7.07 -21.22 -0.90
C GLY A 38 6.01 -21.53 -1.95
N GLY A 39 5.01 -22.36 -1.61
CA GLY A 39 3.88 -22.65 -2.49
C GLY A 39 3.02 -21.42 -2.79
N THR A 40 2.80 -20.55 -1.80
CA THR A 40 2.04 -19.31 -1.97
C THR A 40 2.75 -18.32 -2.88
N ILE A 41 4.06 -18.13 -2.69
CA ILE A 41 4.88 -17.29 -3.57
C ILE A 41 4.91 -17.89 -4.97
N GLY A 42 5.11 -19.20 -5.09
CA GLY A 42 5.08 -19.91 -6.37
C GLY A 42 3.76 -19.72 -7.11
N ALA A 43 2.62 -19.88 -6.44
CA ALA A 43 1.30 -19.64 -7.02
C ALA A 43 1.11 -18.18 -7.44
N ALA A 44 1.52 -17.22 -6.61
CA ALA A 44 1.48 -15.80 -6.97
C ALA A 44 2.35 -15.48 -8.21
N LEU A 45 3.53 -16.11 -8.34
CA LEU A 45 4.39 -15.96 -9.52
C LEU A 45 3.79 -16.55 -10.80
N THR A 46 2.84 -17.49 -10.71
CA THR A 46 2.10 -17.97 -11.89
C THR A 46 1.05 -16.96 -12.37
N GLN A 47 0.56 -16.10 -11.47
CA GLN A 47 -0.48 -15.11 -11.77
C GLN A 47 0.10 -13.75 -12.19
N PHE A 48 1.24 -13.33 -11.65
CA PHE A 48 1.80 -11.99 -11.86
C PHE A 48 3.17 -12.02 -12.55
N PRO A 49 3.44 -11.07 -13.47
CA PRO A 49 4.75 -10.97 -14.10
C PRO A 49 5.81 -10.52 -13.08
N PHE A 50 7.07 -10.90 -13.31
CA PHE A 50 8.19 -10.54 -12.43
C PHE A 50 8.38 -9.03 -12.23
N SER A 51 7.94 -8.20 -13.17
CA SER A 51 7.93 -6.74 -13.04
C SER A 51 7.06 -6.26 -11.87
N VAL A 52 5.85 -6.82 -11.72
CA VAL A 52 4.91 -6.51 -10.62
C VAL A 52 5.46 -6.98 -9.29
N VAL A 53 6.10 -8.16 -9.26
CA VAL A 53 6.74 -8.69 -8.06
C VAL A 53 7.87 -7.75 -7.62
N GLY A 54 8.72 -7.32 -8.56
CA GLY A 54 9.81 -6.39 -8.30
C GLY A 54 9.34 -4.99 -7.85
N SER A 55 8.27 -4.45 -8.44
CA SER A 55 7.68 -3.18 -7.98
C SER A 55 7.08 -3.31 -6.58
N THR A 56 6.35 -4.39 -6.31
CA THR A 56 5.78 -4.69 -4.99
C THR A 56 6.84 -4.79 -3.91
N MET A 57 7.95 -5.50 -4.17
CA MET A 57 9.04 -5.63 -3.21
C MET A 57 9.74 -4.30 -2.92
N ARG A 58 9.89 -3.41 -3.92
CA ARG A 58 10.42 -2.06 -3.69
C ARG A 58 9.50 -1.20 -2.81
N ARG A 59 8.19 -1.39 -2.94
CA ARG A 59 7.16 -0.68 -2.17
C ARG A 59 7.01 -1.17 -0.73
N PHE A 60 7.59 -2.32 -0.38
CA PHE A 60 7.54 -2.88 0.98
C PHE A 60 7.92 -1.86 2.08
N LYS A 61 8.85 -0.95 1.79
CA LYS A 61 9.27 0.12 2.72
C LYS A 61 8.11 1.02 3.16
N TRP A 62 7.08 1.18 2.34
CA TRP A 62 5.90 2.01 2.66
C TRP A 62 5.08 1.42 3.81
N LEU A 63 5.12 0.10 4.01
CA LEU A 63 4.45 -0.55 5.15
C LEU A 63 5.11 -0.19 6.49
N LEU A 64 6.44 0.02 6.48
CA LEU A 64 7.23 0.37 7.66
C LEU A 64 7.30 1.89 7.89
N SER A 65 7.39 2.66 6.80
CA SER A 65 7.47 4.11 6.82
C SER A 65 6.37 4.65 5.90
N PRO A 66 5.20 5.03 6.46
CA PRO A 66 4.09 5.56 5.68
C PRO A 66 4.49 6.79 4.87
N LEU A 67 3.84 6.99 3.73
CA LEU A 67 4.05 8.20 2.94
C LEU A 67 3.65 9.43 3.77
N LYS A 68 4.50 10.46 3.74
CA LYS A 68 4.20 11.77 4.30
C LYS A 68 3.65 12.64 3.17
N LEU A 69 2.33 12.67 3.06
CA LEU A 69 1.61 13.54 2.13
C LEU A 69 0.96 14.64 2.96
N ASP A 70 1.56 15.83 2.95
CA ASP A 70 1.00 16.99 3.65
C ASP A 70 0.13 17.80 2.67
N LEU A 71 -1.18 17.60 2.79
CA LEU A 71 -2.15 18.31 1.95
C LEU A 71 -2.16 19.81 2.24
N LEU A 72 -1.89 20.22 3.48
CA LEU A 72 -1.90 21.63 3.88
C LEU A 72 -0.69 22.36 3.30
N GLU A 73 0.50 21.76 3.42
CA GLU A 73 1.72 22.30 2.82
C GLU A 73 1.57 22.43 1.30
N GLN A 74 0.99 21.42 0.65
CA GLN A 74 0.74 21.45 -0.79
C GLN A 74 -0.28 22.52 -1.18
N ALA A 75 -1.36 22.70 -0.42
CA ALA A 75 -2.34 23.75 -0.67
C ALA A 75 -1.72 25.15 -0.54
N GLN A 76 -0.90 25.38 0.48
CA GLN A 76 -0.18 26.65 0.68
C GLN A 76 0.81 26.95 -0.47
N LEU A 77 1.48 25.91 -0.97
CA LEU A 77 2.36 26.03 -2.14
C LEU A 77 1.55 26.41 -3.39
N LEU A 78 0.42 25.75 -3.65
CA LEU A 78 -0.48 26.08 -4.76
C LEU A 78 -1.01 27.52 -4.66
N GLU A 79 -1.39 27.97 -3.47
CA GLU A 79 -1.79 29.35 -3.20
C GLU A 79 -0.68 30.36 -3.51
N THR A 80 0.56 30.05 -3.13
CA THR A 80 1.73 30.89 -3.41
C THR A 80 1.98 30.99 -4.91
N LEU A 81 1.91 29.85 -5.62
CA LEU A 81 2.04 29.81 -7.08
C LEU A 81 0.93 30.61 -7.77
N ALA A 82 -0.32 30.48 -7.33
CA ALA A 82 -1.45 31.25 -7.87
C ALA A 82 -1.25 32.76 -7.69
N GLY A 83 -0.78 33.19 -6.52
CA GLY A 83 -0.47 34.59 -6.23
C GLY A 83 0.61 35.16 -7.16
N ASN A 84 1.69 34.41 -7.38
CA ASN A 84 2.78 34.81 -8.27
C ASN A 84 2.35 34.81 -9.75
N ALA A 85 1.67 33.76 -10.21
CA ALA A 85 1.16 33.67 -11.58
C ALA A 85 0.24 34.84 -11.93
N ARG A 86 -0.61 35.27 -10.99
CA ARG A 86 -1.54 36.38 -11.21
C ARG A 86 -0.87 37.75 -11.20
N ARG A 87 0.13 37.97 -10.33
CA ARG A 87 0.82 39.26 -10.20
C ARG A 87 1.86 39.50 -11.28
N SER A 88 2.61 38.46 -11.61
CA SER A 88 3.82 38.56 -12.44
C SER A 88 3.72 37.76 -13.74
N GLY A 89 2.58 37.10 -13.99
CA GLY A 89 2.34 36.27 -15.16
C GLY A 89 2.87 34.84 -14.99
N MET A 90 2.51 33.95 -15.91
CA MET A 90 2.88 32.53 -15.85
C MET A 90 4.40 32.30 -15.93
N LEU A 91 5.12 33.15 -16.65
CA LEU A 91 6.59 33.13 -16.76
C LEU A 91 7.29 33.33 -15.41
N ALA A 92 6.63 34.00 -14.45
CA ALA A 92 7.20 34.16 -13.11
C ALA A 92 7.32 32.83 -12.36
N LEU A 93 6.56 31.80 -12.76
CA LEU A 93 6.65 30.46 -12.18
C LEU A 93 7.92 29.74 -12.61
N GLU A 94 8.56 30.11 -13.72
CA GLU A 94 9.77 29.47 -14.24
C GLU A 94 10.90 29.47 -13.19
N GLY A 95 11.08 30.59 -12.49
CA GLY A 95 12.08 30.71 -11.42
C GLY A 95 11.78 29.86 -10.16
N MET A 96 10.57 29.34 -10.02
CA MET A 96 10.15 28.52 -8.88
C MET A 96 10.18 27.01 -9.18
N ILE A 97 10.28 26.61 -10.45
CA ILE A 97 10.19 25.20 -10.89
C ILE A 97 11.24 24.33 -10.19
N ASP A 98 12.45 24.85 -9.98
CA ASP A 98 13.54 24.10 -9.33
C ASP A 98 13.40 23.97 -7.81
N GLU A 99 12.56 24.80 -7.19
CA GLU A 99 12.25 24.72 -5.76
C GLU A 99 11.14 23.71 -5.46
N ILE A 100 10.34 23.34 -6.46
CA ILE A 100 9.24 22.38 -6.32
C ILE A 100 9.80 20.97 -6.18
N LYS A 101 9.60 20.38 -4.98
CA LYS A 101 10.04 19.02 -4.66
C LYS A 101 9.12 17.94 -5.20
N ASP A 102 7.82 18.20 -5.27
CA ASP A 102 6.83 17.25 -5.77
C ASP A 102 6.94 17.15 -7.30
N PRO A 103 7.33 15.99 -7.86
CA PRO A 103 7.47 15.83 -9.30
C PRO A 103 6.16 16.05 -10.07
N PHE A 104 5.02 15.71 -9.46
CA PHE A 104 3.72 15.85 -10.09
C PHE A 104 3.34 17.33 -10.26
N LEU A 105 3.46 18.12 -9.19
CA LEU A 105 3.30 19.58 -9.26
C LEU A 105 4.34 20.21 -10.19
N LYS A 106 5.62 19.81 -10.11
CA LYS A 106 6.69 20.35 -10.97
C LYS A 106 6.35 20.20 -12.45
N LYS A 107 5.88 19.02 -12.85
CA LYS A 107 5.45 18.74 -14.22
C LYS A 107 4.26 19.62 -14.63
N GLY A 108 3.25 19.76 -13.77
CA GLY A 108 2.10 20.63 -14.02
C GLY A 108 2.50 22.09 -14.23
N VAL A 109 3.38 22.63 -13.37
CA VAL A 109 3.91 24.00 -13.49
C VAL A 109 4.75 24.17 -14.74
N GLN A 110 5.58 23.20 -15.11
CA GLN A 110 6.32 23.24 -16.37
C GLN A 110 5.38 23.32 -17.57
N MET A 111 4.34 22.50 -17.63
CA MET A 111 3.35 22.53 -18.72
C MET A 111 2.62 23.88 -18.80
N MET A 112 2.35 24.51 -17.66
CA MET A 112 1.79 25.86 -17.61
C MET A 112 2.74 26.90 -18.22
N VAL A 113 4.03 26.87 -17.85
CA VAL A 113 5.06 27.79 -18.37
C VAL A 113 5.29 27.58 -19.86
N ASP A 114 5.28 26.32 -20.31
CA ASP A 114 5.42 25.94 -21.73
C ASP A 114 4.19 26.34 -22.59
N GLY A 115 3.11 26.83 -21.96
CA GLY A 115 1.93 27.35 -22.65
C GLY A 115 0.96 26.28 -23.16
N TYR A 116 0.93 25.10 -22.54
CA TYR A 116 -0.06 24.07 -22.88
C TYR A 116 -1.48 24.54 -22.54
N GLU A 117 -2.45 24.12 -23.37
CA GLU A 117 -3.87 24.37 -23.09
C GLU A 117 -4.33 23.62 -21.82
N LYS A 118 -5.24 24.24 -21.07
CA LYS A 118 -5.82 23.67 -19.84
C LYS A 118 -6.34 22.24 -20.02
N THR A 119 -7.04 21.99 -21.12
CA THR A 119 -7.58 20.68 -21.49
C THR A 119 -6.47 19.63 -21.61
N LYS A 120 -5.34 20.03 -22.20
CA LYS A 120 -4.19 19.14 -22.37
C LYS A 120 -3.46 18.88 -21.05
N ILE A 121 -3.32 19.91 -20.21
CA ILE A 121 -2.76 19.77 -18.85
C ILE A 121 -3.61 18.78 -18.04
N HIS A 122 -4.93 18.96 -18.05
CA HIS A 122 -5.88 18.06 -17.39
C HIS A 122 -5.74 16.62 -17.88
N GLU A 123 -5.81 16.39 -19.19
CA GLU A 123 -5.71 15.06 -19.79
C GLU A 123 -4.39 14.37 -19.41
N VAL A 124 -3.25 15.05 -19.50
CA VAL A 124 -1.94 14.45 -19.22
C VAL A 124 -1.78 14.11 -17.73
N LEU A 125 -2.17 15.03 -16.85
CA LEU A 125 -2.00 14.83 -15.41
C LEU A 125 -3.02 13.83 -14.85
N GLU A 126 -4.26 13.81 -15.35
CA GLU A 126 -5.26 12.83 -14.95
C GLU A 126 -4.87 11.42 -15.42
N ASN A 127 -4.43 11.26 -16.67
CA ASN A 127 -3.89 9.98 -17.14
C ASN A 127 -2.71 9.50 -16.28
N GLU A 128 -1.84 10.41 -15.82
CA GLU A 128 -0.75 10.04 -14.92
C GLU A 128 -1.23 9.55 -13.55
N ILE A 129 -2.29 10.16 -13.01
CA ILE A 129 -2.95 9.67 -11.79
C ILE A 129 -3.50 8.25 -12.05
N GLU A 130 -4.21 8.05 -13.15
CA GLU A 130 -4.80 6.74 -13.50
C GLU A 130 -3.74 5.64 -13.64
N PHE A 131 -2.68 5.88 -14.42
CA PHE A 131 -1.60 4.91 -14.60
C PHE A 131 -0.89 4.56 -13.28
N GLU A 132 -0.69 5.54 -12.39
CA GLU A 132 -0.11 5.25 -11.07
C GLU A 132 -1.07 4.45 -10.19
N GLN A 133 -2.37 4.72 -10.25
CA GLN A 133 -3.39 3.94 -9.54
C GLN A 133 -3.45 2.50 -10.04
N GLU A 134 -3.40 2.27 -11.35
CA GLU A 134 -3.37 0.93 -11.94
C GLU A 134 -2.13 0.14 -11.49
N ASP A 135 -0.95 0.77 -11.48
CA ASP A 135 0.29 0.14 -11.02
C ASP A 135 0.28 -0.17 -9.51
N LEU A 136 -0.34 0.70 -8.69
CA LEU A 136 -0.55 0.43 -7.28
C LEU A 136 -1.60 -0.67 -7.05
N GLU A 137 -2.62 -0.74 -7.88
CA GLU A 137 -3.63 -1.80 -7.84
C GLU A 137 -3.01 -3.18 -8.09
N GLN A 138 -2.00 -3.29 -8.97
CA GLN A 138 -1.26 -4.55 -9.14
C GLN A 138 -0.56 -5.00 -7.85
N THR A 139 0.00 -4.07 -7.07
CA THR A 139 0.59 -4.37 -5.76
C THR A 139 -0.46 -4.88 -4.77
N VAL A 140 -1.65 -4.27 -4.77
CA VAL A 140 -2.78 -4.72 -3.96
C VAL A 140 -3.19 -6.15 -4.34
N LYS A 141 -3.45 -6.39 -5.64
CA LYS A 141 -3.87 -7.68 -6.18
C LYS A 141 -2.85 -8.78 -5.87
N PHE A 142 -1.56 -8.48 -5.91
CA PHE A 142 -0.49 -9.42 -5.56
C PHE A 142 -0.62 -9.92 -4.11
N TYR A 143 -0.78 -9.03 -3.14
CA TYR A 143 -0.95 -9.41 -1.74
C TYR A 143 -2.29 -10.10 -1.46
N GLU A 144 -3.36 -9.69 -2.14
CA GLU A 144 -4.66 -10.36 -2.04
C GLU A 144 -4.61 -11.79 -2.58
N ALA A 145 -3.96 -12.00 -3.73
CA ALA A 145 -3.74 -13.32 -4.29
C ALA A 145 -2.92 -14.21 -3.35
N MET A 146 -1.82 -13.69 -2.79
CA MET A 146 -1.06 -14.41 -1.76
C MET A 146 -1.92 -14.76 -0.55
N GLY A 147 -2.77 -13.84 -0.10
CA GLY A 147 -3.73 -14.09 0.98
C GLY A 147 -4.76 -15.17 0.64
N GLY A 148 -5.19 -15.26 -0.62
CA GLY A 148 -6.10 -16.32 -1.10
C GLY A 148 -5.43 -17.68 -1.27
N TYR A 149 -4.17 -17.72 -1.70
CA TYR A 149 -3.41 -18.96 -1.89
C TYR A 149 -2.85 -19.54 -0.59
N CYS A 150 -2.55 -18.71 0.41
CA CYS A 150 -1.90 -19.20 1.63
C CYS A 150 -2.70 -20.27 2.40
N PRO A 151 -4.02 -20.15 2.61
CA PRO A 151 -4.80 -21.17 3.30
C PRO A 151 -4.91 -22.47 2.49
N THR A 152 -5.01 -22.36 1.16
CA THR A 152 -5.10 -23.53 0.28
C THR A 152 -3.77 -24.29 0.22
N MET A 153 -2.63 -23.59 0.23
CA MET A 153 -1.32 -24.21 0.41
C MET A 153 -1.15 -24.84 1.80
N GLY A 154 -1.79 -24.28 2.83
CA GLY A 154 -1.92 -24.91 4.15
C GLY A 154 -2.64 -26.27 4.08
N ILE A 155 -3.73 -26.38 3.33
CA ILE A 155 -4.44 -27.65 3.10
C ILE A 155 -3.55 -28.64 2.35
N VAL A 156 -2.82 -28.21 1.31
CA VAL A 156 -1.86 -29.07 0.60
C VAL A 156 -0.78 -29.60 1.55
N GLY A 157 -0.23 -28.74 2.41
CA GLY A 157 0.73 -29.13 3.44
C GLY A 157 0.15 -30.14 4.44
N ALA A 158 -1.10 -29.95 4.86
CA ALA A 158 -1.79 -30.91 5.72
C ALA A 158 -1.96 -32.27 5.06
N VAL A 159 -2.34 -32.30 3.78
CA VAL A 159 -2.45 -33.54 3.00
C VAL A 159 -1.09 -34.24 2.91
N PHE A 160 -0.01 -33.52 2.61
CA PHE A 160 1.34 -34.13 2.58
C PHE A 160 1.78 -34.66 3.95
N GLY A 161 1.51 -33.92 5.04
CA GLY A 161 1.80 -34.39 6.39
C GLY A 161 1.04 -35.66 6.76
N LEU A 162 -0.24 -35.77 6.39
CA LEU A 162 -1.04 -36.97 6.59
C LEU A 162 -0.57 -38.15 5.73
N ILE A 163 -0.20 -37.92 4.47
CA ILE A 163 0.40 -38.97 3.62
C ILE A 163 1.69 -39.50 4.26
N HIS A 164 2.53 -38.61 4.79
CA HIS A 164 3.75 -38.99 5.49
C HIS A 164 3.44 -39.79 6.77
N ALA A 165 2.45 -39.37 7.55
CA ALA A 165 2.01 -40.07 8.75
C ALA A 165 1.50 -41.49 8.45
N MET A 166 0.77 -41.69 7.35
CA MET A 166 0.33 -43.02 6.91
C MET A 166 1.50 -43.96 6.56
N GLY A 167 2.65 -43.43 6.17
CA GLY A 167 3.88 -44.20 5.97
C GLY A 167 4.59 -44.60 7.27
N LEU A 168 4.15 -44.10 8.43
CA LEU A 168 4.76 -44.32 9.74
C LEU A 168 3.86 -45.14 10.68
N LEU A 169 2.86 -45.85 10.15
CA LEU A 169 1.93 -46.66 10.95
C LEU A 169 2.66 -47.75 11.76
N ASP A 170 3.77 -48.27 11.23
CA ASP A 170 4.60 -49.28 11.92
C ASP A 170 5.56 -48.67 12.96
N ALA A 171 5.60 -47.33 13.09
CA ALA A 171 6.45 -46.60 14.03
C ALA A 171 5.64 -45.57 14.85
N PRO A 172 4.87 -46.01 15.87
CA PRO A 172 3.96 -45.16 16.64
C PRO A 172 4.64 -43.93 17.27
N ASP A 173 5.91 -44.07 17.68
CA ASP A 173 6.69 -43.00 18.30
C ASP A 173 6.95 -41.81 17.36
N LYS A 174 6.89 -42.01 16.04
CA LYS A 174 7.10 -40.97 15.03
C LYS A 174 5.80 -40.44 14.43
N LEU A 175 4.71 -41.17 14.60
CA LEU A 175 3.41 -40.86 14.01
C LEU A 175 2.87 -39.50 14.50
N GLY A 176 2.96 -39.23 15.80
CA GLY A 176 2.48 -37.98 16.38
C GLY A 176 3.16 -36.73 15.81
N GLY A 177 4.47 -36.81 15.56
CA GLY A 177 5.24 -35.72 14.95
C GLY A 177 4.80 -35.43 13.50
N ALA A 178 4.60 -36.46 12.69
CA ALA A 178 4.15 -36.31 11.31
C ALA A 178 2.74 -35.68 11.20
N ILE A 179 1.84 -36.06 12.11
CA ILE A 179 0.50 -35.47 12.20
C ILE A 179 0.58 -34.02 12.66
N ALA A 180 1.46 -33.69 13.61
CA ALA A 180 1.65 -32.32 14.07
C ALA A 180 2.09 -31.38 12.93
N VAL A 181 3.01 -31.81 12.07
CA VAL A 181 3.45 -31.06 10.88
C VAL A 181 2.26 -30.70 9.97
N ALA A 182 1.33 -31.62 9.78
CA ALA A 182 0.12 -31.38 8.98
C ALA A 182 -0.73 -30.23 9.54
N PHE A 183 -0.96 -30.21 10.86
CA PHE A 183 -1.74 -29.16 11.51
C PHE A 183 -1.00 -27.81 11.55
N ILE A 184 0.32 -27.81 11.72
CA ILE A 184 1.14 -26.60 11.67
C ILE A 184 1.05 -25.93 10.29
N ALA A 185 1.03 -26.71 9.20
CA ALA A 185 0.85 -26.18 7.86
C ALA A 185 -0.47 -25.42 7.70
N THR A 186 -1.58 -25.94 8.23
CA THR A 186 -2.87 -25.23 8.24
C THR A 186 -2.84 -23.95 9.07
N ILE A 187 -2.18 -23.96 10.23
CA ILE A 187 -2.03 -22.76 11.07
C ILE A 187 -1.24 -21.69 10.30
N TYR A 188 -0.10 -22.06 9.69
CA TYR A 188 0.69 -21.14 8.88
C TYR A 188 -0.13 -20.54 7.73
N GLY A 189 -0.89 -21.36 7.01
CA GLY A 189 -1.71 -20.91 5.89
C GLY A 189 -2.72 -19.85 6.30
N VAL A 190 -3.53 -20.14 7.33
CA VAL A 190 -4.59 -19.23 7.81
C VAL A 190 -4.00 -18.00 8.48
N SER A 191 -2.96 -18.15 9.30
CA SER A 191 -2.32 -17.03 10.00
C SER A 191 -1.61 -16.08 9.03
N ALA A 192 -0.82 -16.58 8.08
CA ALA A 192 -0.12 -15.72 7.13
C ALA A 192 -1.10 -14.99 6.18
N ALA A 193 -2.18 -15.65 5.75
CA ALA A 193 -3.24 -14.99 4.99
C ALA A 193 -3.85 -13.79 5.72
N ASN A 194 -4.34 -14.03 6.94
CA ASN A 194 -5.18 -13.08 7.65
C ASN A 194 -4.39 -12.04 8.47
N LEU A 195 -3.17 -12.37 8.90
CA LEU A 195 -2.35 -11.46 9.71
C LEU A 195 -1.35 -10.66 8.88
N ILE A 196 -0.97 -11.16 7.70
CA ILE A 196 0.11 -10.55 6.90
C ILE A 196 -0.41 -10.14 5.53
N PHE A 197 -0.76 -11.08 4.65
CA PHE A 197 -0.97 -10.78 3.23
C PHE A 197 -2.23 -9.96 2.95
N LEU A 198 -3.40 -10.37 3.44
CA LEU A 198 -4.63 -9.59 3.25
C LEU A 198 -4.55 -8.19 3.90
N PRO A 199 -4.06 -8.05 5.14
CA PRO A 199 -3.85 -6.74 5.74
C PRO A 199 -2.88 -5.86 4.93
N PHE A 200 -1.80 -6.43 4.36
CA PHE A 200 -0.87 -5.68 3.52
C PHE A 200 -1.55 -5.16 2.25
N GLY A 201 -2.32 -6.00 1.55
CA GLY A 201 -3.12 -5.59 0.39
C GLY A 201 -4.04 -4.39 0.74
N ASN A 202 -4.76 -4.48 1.85
CA ASN A 202 -5.62 -3.40 2.34
C ASN A 202 -4.85 -2.11 2.70
N ARG A 203 -3.60 -2.20 3.18
CA ARG A 203 -2.77 -1.01 3.38
C ARG A 203 -2.41 -0.32 2.07
N TYR A 204 -2.03 -1.08 1.06
CA TYR A 204 -1.70 -0.52 -0.25
C TYR A 204 -2.92 0.11 -0.91
N LYS A 205 -4.13 -0.44 -0.72
CA LYS A 205 -5.38 0.23 -1.09
C LYS A 205 -5.50 1.61 -0.44
N GLY A 206 -5.23 1.68 0.87
CA GLY A 206 -5.22 2.95 1.61
C GLY A 206 -4.17 3.94 1.10
N PHE A 207 -2.96 3.47 0.78
CA PHE A 207 -1.91 4.32 0.20
C PHE A 207 -2.28 4.82 -1.21
N ALA A 208 -2.82 3.96 -2.06
CA ALA A 208 -3.29 4.32 -3.39
C ALA A 208 -4.34 5.44 -3.31
N HIS A 209 -5.32 5.30 -2.42
CA HIS A 209 -6.33 6.33 -2.16
C HIS A 209 -5.73 7.65 -1.66
N GLN A 210 -4.76 7.61 -0.74
CA GLN A 210 -4.12 8.83 -0.22
C GLN A 210 -3.32 9.56 -1.31
N ILE A 211 -2.56 8.82 -2.12
CA ILE A 211 -1.79 9.38 -3.24
C ILE A 211 -2.74 9.98 -4.28
N ARG A 212 -3.82 9.27 -4.63
CA ARG A 212 -4.85 9.76 -5.55
C ARG A 212 -5.44 11.08 -5.06
N HIS A 213 -5.91 11.11 -3.82
CA HIS A 213 -6.51 12.30 -3.22
C HIS A 213 -5.56 13.51 -3.22
N TYR A 214 -4.29 13.28 -2.88
CA TYR A 214 -3.25 14.31 -2.92
C TYR A 214 -3.01 14.86 -4.33
N LYS A 215 -2.92 13.97 -5.34
CA LYS A 215 -2.70 14.38 -6.73
C LYS A 215 -3.93 15.03 -7.37
N GLU A 216 -5.15 14.56 -7.04
CA GLU A 216 -6.40 15.19 -7.50
C GLU A 216 -6.53 16.61 -6.95
N MET A 217 -6.24 16.83 -5.66
CA MET A 217 -6.18 18.18 -5.08
C MET A 217 -5.15 19.05 -5.81
N THR A 218 -3.96 18.50 -6.08
CA THR A 218 -2.88 19.20 -6.78
C THR A 218 -3.29 19.56 -8.22
N LEU A 219 -3.91 18.62 -8.94
CA LEU A 219 -4.44 18.83 -10.28
C LEU A 219 -5.50 19.95 -10.28
N THR A 220 -6.48 19.89 -9.39
CA THR A 220 -7.49 20.94 -9.24
C THR A 220 -6.83 22.30 -9.00
N GLY A 221 -5.82 22.37 -8.13
CA GLY A 221 -5.08 23.60 -7.88
C GLY A 221 -4.34 24.13 -9.11
N ILE A 222 -3.68 23.26 -9.87
CA ILE A 222 -3.01 23.62 -11.14
C ILE A 222 -4.02 24.24 -12.12
N LEU A 223 -5.19 23.65 -12.27
CA LEU A 223 -6.22 24.15 -13.19
C LEU A 223 -6.77 25.51 -12.78
N CYS A 224 -6.96 25.75 -11.47
CA CYS A 224 -7.34 27.06 -10.93
C CYS A 224 -6.27 28.13 -11.21
N ILE A 225 -4.98 27.77 -11.16
CA ILE A 225 -3.87 28.68 -11.52
C ILE A 225 -3.95 29.04 -13.00
N VAL A 226 -4.20 28.07 -13.88
CA VAL A 226 -4.38 28.31 -15.33
C VAL A 226 -5.56 29.24 -15.61
N ASP A 227 -6.66 29.10 -14.86
CA ASP A 227 -7.84 29.97 -14.98
C ASP A 227 -7.63 31.40 -14.42
N GLY A 228 -6.49 31.66 -13.77
CA GLY A 228 -6.20 32.96 -13.16
C GLY A 228 -7.05 33.26 -11.92
N GLU A 229 -7.52 32.23 -11.21
CA GLU A 229 -8.32 32.40 -10.00
C GLU A 229 -7.55 33.15 -8.89
N SER A 230 -8.26 33.82 -7.99
CA SER A 230 -7.62 34.44 -6.81
C SER A 230 -7.22 33.36 -5.80
N GLN A 231 -6.20 33.65 -5.00
CA GLN A 231 -5.80 32.80 -3.87
C GLN A 231 -7.00 32.45 -2.96
N ALA A 232 -7.87 33.43 -2.67
CA ALA A 232 -9.07 33.21 -1.86
C ALA A 232 -10.05 32.20 -2.51
N ARG A 233 -10.20 32.23 -3.83
CA ARG A 233 -11.08 31.28 -4.54
C ARG A 233 -10.47 29.88 -4.59
N LEU A 234 -9.16 29.81 -4.83
CA LEU A 234 -8.40 28.56 -4.77
C LEU A 234 -8.52 27.90 -3.39
N GLN A 235 -8.36 28.67 -2.31
CA GLN A 235 -8.49 28.15 -0.95
C GLN A 235 -9.85 27.48 -0.70
N VAL A 236 -10.94 28.14 -1.13
CA VAL A 236 -12.31 27.58 -1.03
C VAL A 236 -12.46 26.32 -1.88
N THR A 237 -11.87 26.28 -3.07
CA THR A 237 -11.89 25.10 -3.93
C THR A 237 -11.12 23.92 -3.34
N LEU A 238 -10.01 24.18 -2.63
CA LEU A 238 -9.18 23.13 -2.00
C LEU A 238 -9.69 22.67 -0.63
N GLU A 239 -10.52 23.47 0.06
CA GLU A 239 -11.04 23.18 1.40
C GLU A 239 -11.70 21.79 1.55
N PRO A 240 -12.52 21.30 0.59
CA PRO A 240 -13.10 19.96 0.66
C PRO A 240 -12.04 18.85 0.72
N TYR A 241 -10.89 19.03 0.05
CA TYR A 241 -9.80 18.05 0.07
C TYR A 241 -9.06 18.03 1.41
N LEU A 242 -9.03 19.16 2.13
CA LEU A 242 -8.39 19.28 3.44
C LEU A 242 -9.25 18.73 4.59
N GLY A 243 -10.47 18.23 4.28
CA GLY A 243 -11.34 17.61 5.28
C GLY A 243 -11.94 18.59 6.30
N GLY A 244 -12.19 19.85 5.90
CA GLY A 244 -12.83 20.85 6.77
C GLY A 244 -11.97 21.34 7.96
N HIS A 245 -10.70 20.93 8.04
CA HIS A 245 -9.77 21.41 9.08
C HIS A 245 -9.01 22.70 8.69
N GLY A 246 -9.28 23.26 7.51
CA GLY A 246 -8.70 24.53 7.06
C GLY A 246 -9.25 25.79 7.74
N GLY A 247 -10.36 25.69 8.51
CA GLY A 247 -11.09 26.85 9.01
C GLY A 247 -10.89 27.27 10.48
N GLN A 248 -10.02 26.62 11.27
CA GLN A 248 -9.97 26.87 12.73
C GLN A 248 -8.57 27.04 13.37
N LYS A 249 -7.55 27.51 12.63
CA LYS A 249 -6.28 27.92 13.24
C LYS A 249 -6.05 29.43 13.38
N GLU A 250 -7.04 30.26 13.07
CA GLU A 250 -7.02 31.69 13.40
C GLU A 250 -8.29 32.10 14.14
N LYS A 251 -8.30 31.88 15.46
CA LYS A 251 -9.00 32.68 16.50
C LYS A 251 -8.94 31.92 17.82
N GLY A 252 -8.00 32.29 18.68
CA GLY A 252 -7.85 31.78 20.04
C GLY A 252 -6.47 32.06 20.59
#